data_AF-A0A3G6T328-F1
#
_entry.id   AF-A0A3G6T328-F1
#
_cell.length_a   1.000
_cell.length_b   1.000
_cell.length_c   1.000
_cell.angle_alpha   90.00
_cell.angle_beta   90.00
_cell.angle_gamma   90.00
#
_symmetry.space_group_name_H-M   'P 1'
#
loop_
_entity.id
_entity.type
_entity.pdbx_description
1 polymer ?
#
loop_
_entity_poly.entity_id
_entity_poly.type
_entity_poly.pdbx_seq_one_letter_code
_entity_poly.pdbx_strand_id
1 'polypeptide(L)' 'MEIEGEVLKVKKRYTRIQLKDGTIIDLMYRKSDNYIVYNLKKGDWMRAVVEVKNYKLWRMRVVAYFLHIVKP' A
#
# COMPACT_ATOMS: atom_id res chain seq x y z
N MET A 1 -8.13 -5.85 -5.53
CA MET A 1 -8.41 -4.49 -6.02
C MET A 1 -7.14 -3.94 -6.63
N GLU A 2 -7.21 -3.21 -7.74
CA GLU A 2 -6.03 -2.52 -8.30
C GLU A 2 -6.07 -1.05 -7.92
N ILE A 3 -4.90 -0.50 -7.58
CA ILE A 3 -4.72 0.91 -7.24
C ILE A 3 -3.47 1.45 -7.95
N GLU A 4 -3.45 2.75 -8.17
CA GLU A 4 -2.32 3.45 -8.77
C GLU A 4 -2.09 4.78 -8.05
N GLY A 5 -0.82 5.17 -7.90
CA GLY A 5 -0.49 6.40 -7.22
C GLY A 5 1.00 6.65 -7.10
N GLU A 6 1.33 7.84 -6.62
CA GLU A 6 2.70 8.26 -6.36
C GLU A 6 3.17 7.74 -5.00
N VAL A 7 4.37 7.17 -4.96
CA VAL A 7 4.99 6.70 -3.73
C VAL A 7 5.49 7.88 -2.91
N LEU A 8 4.89 8.10 -1.74
CA LEU A 8 5.32 9.13 -0.80
C LEU A 8 6.41 8.62 0.16
N LYS A 9 6.33 7.34 0.55
CA LYS A 9 7.24 6.75 1.54
C LYS A 9 7.26 5.23 1.47
N VAL A 10 8.45 4.63 1.43
CA VAL A 10 8.63 3.18 1.59
C VAL A 10 9.19 2.88 2.98
N LYS A 11 8.56 1.98 3.73
CA LYS A 11 9.02 1.50 5.04
C LYS A 11 9.07 -0.03 5.06
N LYS A 12 9.64 -0.59 6.12
CA LYS A 12 9.85 -2.04 6.27
C LYS A 12 8.57 -2.89 6.40
N ARG A 13 7.42 -2.27 6.69
CA ARG A 13 6.13 -2.96 6.92
C ARG A 13 4.96 -2.31 6.19
N TYR A 14 5.20 -1.16 5.56
CA TYR A 14 4.16 -0.45 4.83
C TYR A 14 4.79 0.50 3.81
N THR A 15 4.05 0.82 2.75
CA THR A 15 4.36 1.86 1.77
C THR A 15 3.20 2.83 1.71
N ARG A 16 3.50 4.12 1.85
CA ARG A 16 2.53 5.20 1.75
C ARG A 16 2.50 5.71 0.32
N ILE A 17 1.31 5.79 -0.24
CA ILE A 17 1.09 6.35 -1.58
C ILE A 17 0.04 7.46 -1.55
N GLN A 18 0.07 8.29 -2.58
CA GLN A 18 -0.99 9.24 -2.91
C GLN A 18 -1.67 8.83 -4.22
N LEU A 19 -2.98 8.63 -4.17
CA LEU A 19 -3.80 8.35 -5.34
C LEU A 19 -4.03 9.63 -6.17
N LYS A 20 -4.51 9.45 -7.41
CA LYS A 20 -4.79 10.56 -8.35
C LYS A 20 -5.78 11.60 -7.82
N ASP A 21 -6.71 11.21 -6.96
CA ASP A 21 -7.70 12.09 -6.32
C ASP A 21 -7.14 12.85 -5.10
N GLY A 22 -5.85 12.67 -4.79
CA GLY A 22 -5.18 13.24 -3.63
C GLY A 22 -5.28 12.40 -2.36
N THR A 23 -6.05 11.30 -2.37
CA THR A 23 -6.22 10.42 -1.22
C THR A 23 -4.90 9.74 -0.84
N ILE A 24 -4.52 9.80 0.44
CA ILE A 24 -3.30 9.16 0.97
C ILE A 24 -3.65 7.85 1.65
N ILE A 25 -2.97 6.76 1.27
CA ILE A 25 -3.21 5.43 1.81
C ILE A 25 -1.89 4.76 2.22
N ASP A 26 -1.91 4.07 3.35
CA ASP A 26 -0.84 3.18 3.79
C ASP A 26 -1.13 1.74 3.36
N LEU A 27 -0.25 1.18 2.52
CA LEU A 27 -0.31 -0.19 2.03
C LEU A 27 0.60 -1.07 2.87
N MET A 28 0.03 -2.04 3.56
CA MET A 28 0.73 -2.93 4.49
C MET A 28 1.25 -4.18 3.78
N TYR A 29 2.35 -4.73 4.27
CA TYR A 29 2.87 -6.03 3.85
C TYR A 29 3.77 -6.60 4.95
N ARG A 30 4.02 -7.91 4.93
CA ARG A 30 4.89 -8.53 5.93
C ARG A 30 6.34 -8.13 5.67
N LYS A 31 7.15 -8.13 6.73
CA LYS A 31 8.60 -7.91 6.61
C LYS A 31 9.28 -8.92 5.69
N SER A 32 8.77 -10.16 5.60
CA SER A 32 9.24 -11.18 4.65
C SER A 32 8.99 -10.79 3.18
N ASP A 33 7.98 -9.96 2.93
CA ASP A 33 7.47 -9.65 1.60
C ASP A 33 8.01 -8.29 1.10
N ASN A 34 9.09 -7.83 1.72
CA ASN A 34 9.73 -6.55 1.40
C ASN A 34 10.31 -6.54 -0.04
N TYR A 35 10.48 -7.71 -0.65
CA TYR A 35 10.88 -7.85 -2.05
C TYR A 35 9.87 -7.22 -3.01
N ILE A 36 8.58 -7.14 -2.64
CA ILE A 36 7.51 -6.54 -3.46
C ILE A 36 7.78 -5.05 -3.72
N VAL A 37 8.40 -4.36 -2.75
CA VAL A 37 8.66 -2.92 -2.79
C VAL A 37 10.14 -2.58 -2.93
N TYR A 38 11.00 -3.57 -3.15
CA TYR A 38 12.45 -3.42 -3.06
C TYR A 38 13.00 -2.35 -4.02
N ASN A 39 12.39 -2.23 -5.20
CA ASN A 39 12.78 -1.26 -6.22
C ASN A 39 12.01 0.06 -6.16
N LEU A 40 11.01 0.20 -5.28
CA LEU A 40 10.23 1.42 -5.16
C LEU A 40 10.98 2.50 -4.40
N LYS A 41 10.93 3.72 -4.93
CA LYS A 41 11.47 4.93 -4.32
C LYS A 41 10.39 5.98 -4.18
N LYS A 42 10.66 6.98 -3.34
CA LYS A 42 9.78 8.14 -3.22
C LYS A 42 9.74 8.90 -4.56
N GLY A 43 8.54 9.26 -5.01
CA GLY A 43 8.28 9.93 -6.28
C GLY A 43 7.98 8.98 -7.44
N ASP A 44 8.18 7.67 -7.26
CA ASP A 44 7.83 6.68 -8.29
C ASP A 44 6.30 6.61 -8.42
N TRP A 45 5.83 6.54 -9.67
CA TRP A 45 4.45 6.15 -9.94
C TRP A 45 4.37 4.62 -9.89
N MET A 46 3.48 4.08 -9.07
CA MET A 46 3.30 2.63 -8.97
C MET A 46 1.86 2.22 -9.27
N ARG A 47 1.70 1.04 -9.87
CA ARG A 47 0.43 0.33 -9.94
C ARG A 47 0.52 -0.93 -9.10
N ALA A 48 -0.42 -1.15 -8.18
CA ALA A 48 -0.39 -2.30 -7.29
C ALA A 48 -1.72 -3.04 -7.21
N VAL A 49 -1.61 -4.35 -7.02
CA VAL A 49 -2.74 -5.20 -6.62
C VAL A 49 -2.75 -5.28 -5.10
N VAL A 50 -3.88 -4.89 -4.51
CA VAL A 50 -4.10 -4.89 -3.07
C VAL A 50 -5.27 -5.78 -2.68
N GLU A 51 -5.12 -6.44 -1.53
CA GLU A 51 -6.17 -7.15 -0.82
C GLU A 51 -6.71 -6.25 0.28
N VAL A 52 -8.02 -5.99 0.27
CA VAL A 52 -8.67 -5.14 1.28
C VAL A 52 -9.23 -6.04 2.39
N LYS A 53 -8.82 -5.80 3.63
CA LYS A 53 -9.35 -6.50 4.80
C LYS A 53 -10.06 -5.54 5.74
N ASN A 54 -11.28 -5.89 6.08
CA ASN A 54 -12.10 -5.14 7.02
C ASN A 54 -12.04 -5.81 8.39
N TYR A 55 -11.52 -5.09 9.37
CA TYR A 55 -11.47 -5.52 10.76
C TYR A 55 -12.51 -4.77 11.57
N LYS A 56 -13.16 -5.49 12.48
CA LYS A 56 -14.03 -4.91 13.50
C LYS A 56 -13.30 -4.98 14.83
N LEU A 57 -12.70 -3.86 15.24
CA LEU A 57 -12.07 -3.73 16.56
C LEU A 57 -13.06 -3.00 17.46
N TRP A 58 -13.74 -3.75 18.32
CA TRP A 58 -14.82 -3.24 19.17
C TRP A 58 -15.92 -2.53 18.36
N ARG A 59 -16.07 -1.20 18.55
CA ARG A 59 -17.03 -0.34 17.85
C ARG A 59 -16.44 0.33 16.60
N MET A 60 -15.16 0.13 16.30
CA MET A 60 -14.46 0.77 15.19
C MET A 60 -14.29 -0.21 14.02
N ARG A 61 -14.56 0.28 12.80
CA ARG A 61 -14.26 -0.45 11.55
C ARG A 61 -12.93 0.06 11.02
N VAL A 62 -11.99 -0.84 10.82
CA VAL A 62 -10.66 -0.53 10.28
C VAL A 62 -10.50 -1.24 8.96
N VAL A 63 -10.17 -0.49 7.91
CA VAL A 63 -9.89 -1.02 6.58
C VAL A 63 -8.39 -1.03 6.40
N ALA A 64 -7.81 -2.21 6.15
CA ALA A 64 -6.39 -2.35 5.85
C ALA A 64 -6.20 -2.79 4.40
N TYR A 65 -5.21 -2.20 3.74
CA TYR A 65 -4.84 -2.52 2.37
C TYR A 65 -3.54 -3.31 2.40
N PHE A 66 -3.57 -4.57 1.97
CA PHE A 66 -2.40 -5.43 1.90
C PHE A 66 -1.85 -5.47 0.47
N LEU A 67 -0.58 -5.11 0.33
CA LEU A 67 0.12 -5.12 -0.95
C LEU A 67 0.45 -6.56 -1.36
N HIS A 68 0.17 -6.92 -2.60
CA HIS A 68 0.44 -8.26 -3.13
C HIS A 68 1.43 -8.23 -4.30
N ILE A 69 1.16 -7.40 -5.31
CA ILE A 69 2.00 -7.27 -6.50
C ILE A 69 2.14 -5.79 -6.83
N VAL A 70 3.36 -5.37 -7.17
CA VAL A 70 3.65 -4.04 -7.71
C VAL A 70 4.10 -4.22 -9.16
N LYS A 71 3.50 -3.43 -10.05
CA LYS A 71 3.91 -3.30 -11.45
C LYS A 71 4.54 -1.91 -11.61
N PRO A 72 5.81 -1.84 -12.06
CA PRO A 72 6.45 -0.58 -12.44
C PRO A 72 5.83 0.00 -13.71
#